data_AF-R9ITI5-F1
#
_entry.id   AF-R9ITI5-F1
#
_cell.length_a   1.000
_cell.length_b   1.000
_cell.length_c   1.000
_cell.angle_alpha   90.00
_cell.angle_beta   90.00
_cell.angle_gamma   90.00
#
_symmetry.space_group_name_H-M   'P 1'
#
loop_
_entity.id
_entity.type
_entity.pdbx_description
1 polymer ?
#
loop_
_entity_poly.entity_id
_entity_poly.type
_entity_poly.pdbx_seq_one_letter_code
_entity_poly.pdbx_strand_id
1 'polypeptide(L)'
;MKRKGNVMLVFIIQIMIFLLAFIGIVKLSALRSPVDGIFYYPKPVQERAVQLSLTDKKTIRIRAIVFMSLFALALLILPLVFTGVWSRITDFKTAYARILTLLTASSWFDTIVIDYLWVGKSGFWKIRGAEDLPYRKTGRRLIGKFIRQPVVYALLSIPMAYAAVHIARGLG
;
A
#
# COMPACT_ATOMS: atom_id res chain seq x y z
N MET A 1 22.81 20.64 16.82
CA MET A 1 21.73 19.68 17.14
C MET A 1 20.39 19.97 16.42
N LYS A 2 19.94 21.23 16.29
CA LYS A 2 18.67 21.64 15.61
C LYS A 2 18.46 21.10 14.18
N ARG A 3 19.50 21.06 13.33
CA ARG A 3 19.39 20.65 11.91
C ARG A 3 19.01 19.17 11.72
N LYS A 4 19.47 18.26 12.59
CA LYS A 4 19.12 16.83 12.53
C LYS A 4 17.67 16.56 12.96
N GLY A 5 17.17 17.30 13.95
CA GLY A 5 15.77 17.19 14.41
C GLY A 5 14.75 17.50 13.31
N ASN A 6 15.02 18.54 12.52
CA ASN A 6 14.14 18.91 11.40
C ASN A 6 14.12 17.84 10.30
N VAL A 7 15.27 17.21 10.00
CA VAL A 7 15.35 16.15 8.99
C VAL A 7 14.59 14.89 9.41
N MET A 8 14.71 14.50 10.69
CA MET A 8 13.95 13.36 11.23
C MET A 8 12.46 13.63 11.21
N LEU A 9 12.03 14.83 11.64
CA LEU A 9 10.63 15.22 11.64
C LEU A 9 10.03 15.20 10.23
N VAL A 10 10.73 15.76 9.23
CA VAL A 10 10.29 15.72 7.83
C VAL A 10 10.11 14.28 7.36
N PHE A 11 11.03 13.38 7.73
CA PHE A 11 10.91 11.99 7.31
C PHE A 11 9.72 11.27 7.97
N ILE A 12 9.44 11.55 9.26
CA ILE A 12 8.24 11.04 9.94
C ILE A 12 6.97 11.53 9.23
N ILE A 13 6.91 12.82 8.87
CA ILE A 13 5.80 13.39 8.12
C ILE A 13 5.63 12.68 6.76
N GLN A 14 6.72 12.42 6.04
CA GLN A 14 6.69 11.67 4.79
C GLN A 14 6.14 10.26 4.97
N ILE A 15 6.54 9.54 6.02
CA ILE A 15 5.96 8.23 6.37
C ILE A 15 4.46 8.37 6.63
N MET A 16 4.03 9.33 7.45
CA MET A 16 2.62 9.54 7.74
C MET A 16 1.79 9.82 6.48
N ILE A 17 2.26 10.71 5.61
CA ILE A 17 1.60 11.01 4.32
C ILE A 17 1.54 9.74 3.47
N PHE A 18 2.64 8.97 3.41
CA PHE A 18 2.68 7.72 2.66
C PHE A 18 1.62 6.74 3.16
N LEU A 19 1.54 6.51 4.47
CA LEU A 19 0.56 5.60 5.06
C LEU A 19 -0.88 6.09 4.87
N LEU A 20 -1.12 7.40 5.00
CA LEU A 20 -2.43 8.01 4.77
C LEU A 20 -2.88 7.86 3.30
N ALA A 21 -1.97 7.95 2.34
CA ALA A 21 -2.28 7.70 0.93
C ALA A 21 -2.81 6.27 0.72
N PHE A 22 -2.22 5.27 1.40
CA PHE A 22 -2.69 3.88 1.31
C PHE A 22 -4.10 3.73 1.89
N ILE A 23 -4.36 4.32 3.06
CA ILE A 23 -5.71 4.32 3.65
C ILE A 23 -6.70 4.99 2.68
N GLY A 24 -6.33 6.12 2.10
CA GLY A 24 -7.14 6.87 1.14
C GLY A 24 -7.52 6.01 -0.07
N ILE A 25 -6.54 5.34 -0.69
CA ILE A 25 -6.80 4.47 -1.86
C ILE A 25 -7.72 3.30 -1.48
N VAL A 26 -7.47 2.60 -0.35
CA VAL A 26 -8.37 1.53 0.12
C VAL A 26 -9.78 2.08 0.35
N LYS A 27 -9.90 3.21 1.05
CA LYS A 27 -11.21 3.81 1.35
C LYS A 27 -11.96 4.21 0.08
N LEU A 28 -11.27 4.77 -0.91
CA LEU A 28 -11.86 5.13 -2.21
C LEU A 28 -12.35 3.88 -2.97
N SER A 29 -11.62 2.77 -2.89
CA SER A 29 -12.02 1.53 -3.55
C SER A 29 -13.24 0.84 -2.95
N ALA A 30 -13.55 1.09 -1.68
CA ALA A 30 -14.71 0.55 -0.99
C ALA A 30 -15.64 1.65 -0.49
N LEU A 31 -15.73 2.78 -1.21
CA LEU A 31 -16.34 4.00 -0.69
C LEU A 31 -17.83 3.86 -0.35
N ARG A 32 -18.61 3.16 -1.20
CA ARG A 32 -20.07 3.05 -1.02
C ARG A 32 -20.46 1.73 -0.36
N SER A 33 -19.73 0.66 -0.64
CA SER A 33 -20.03 -0.67 -0.14
C SER A 33 -18.78 -1.56 -0.14
N PRO A 34 -18.69 -2.57 0.74
CA PRO A 34 -17.68 -3.63 0.64
C PRO A 34 -17.71 -4.37 -0.71
N VAL A 35 -18.85 -4.38 -1.41
CA VAL A 35 -18.97 -4.92 -2.77
C VAL A 35 -18.10 -4.14 -3.75
N ASP A 36 -17.87 -2.85 -3.52
CA ASP A 36 -17.03 -2.06 -4.42
C ASP A 36 -15.57 -2.49 -4.38
N GLY A 37 -15.10 -2.88 -3.19
CA GLY A 37 -13.77 -3.42 -2.92
C GLY A 37 -13.67 -4.93 -3.07
N ILE A 38 -14.66 -5.60 -3.70
CA ILE A 38 -14.71 -7.07 -3.71
C ILE A 38 -13.52 -7.73 -4.43
N PHE A 39 -12.81 -7.00 -5.27
CA PHE A 39 -11.60 -7.50 -5.93
C PHE A 39 -10.45 -7.82 -4.95
N TYR A 40 -10.50 -7.32 -3.70
CA TYR A 40 -9.58 -7.74 -2.63
C TYR A 40 -9.92 -9.10 -2.01
N TYR A 41 -11.13 -9.61 -2.24
CA TYR A 41 -11.62 -10.84 -1.63
C TYR A 41 -11.16 -12.08 -2.40
N PRO A 42 -11.14 -13.26 -1.76
CA PRO A 42 -10.93 -14.52 -2.45
C PRO A 42 -11.94 -14.76 -3.58
N LYS A 43 -11.53 -15.52 -4.61
CA LYS A 43 -12.37 -15.85 -5.77
C LYS A 43 -13.76 -16.42 -5.42
N PRO A 44 -13.92 -17.32 -4.43
CA PRO A 44 -15.25 -17.82 -4.06
C PRO A 44 -16.23 -16.72 -3.62
N VAL A 45 -15.73 -15.68 -2.92
CA VAL A 45 -16.57 -14.56 -2.49
C VAL A 45 -16.93 -13.65 -3.67
N GLN A 46 -15.98 -13.44 -4.60
CA GLN A 46 -16.24 -12.71 -5.85
C GLN A 46 -17.33 -13.40 -6.66
N GLU A 47 -17.26 -14.73 -6.80
CA GLU A 47 -18.24 -15.53 -7.54
C GLU A 47 -19.62 -15.51 -6.87
N ARG A 48 -19.68 -15.64 -5.53
CA ARG A 48 -20.93 -15.53 -4.78
C ARG A 48 -21.61 -14.18 -4.99
N ALA A 49 -20.86 -13.08 -4.98
CA ALA A 49 -21.43 -11.76 -5.22
C ALA A 49 -21.95 -11.57 -6.65
N VAL A 50 -21.32 -12.23 -7.63
CA VAL A 50 -21.83 -12.27 -9.01
C VAL A 50 -23.13 -13.09 -9.09
N GLN A 51 -23.22 -14.23 -8.39
CA GLN A 51 -24.45 -15.03 -8.32
C GLN A 51 -25.61 -14.29 -7.63
N LEU A 52 -25.31 -13.47 -6.64
CA LEU A 52 -26.27 -12.62 -5.92
C LEU A 52 -26.62 -11.33 -6.70
N SER A 53 -26.15 -11.18 -7.94
CA SER A 53 -26.36 -9.99 -8.77
C SER A 53 -25.90 -8.67 -8.11
N LEU A 54 -24.92 -8.74 -7.19
CA LEU A 54 -24.36 -7.56 -6.51
C LEU A 54 -23.35 -6.84 -7.40
N THR A 55 -22.71 -7.56 -8.34
CA THR A 55 -21.73 -7.04 -9.29
C THR A 55 -21.51 -8.04 -10.44
N ASP A 56 -20.66 -7.70 -11.41
CA ASP A 56 -20.29 -8.55 -12.53
C ASP A 56 -18.76 -8.70 -12.67
N LYS A 57 -18.32 -9.77 -13.35
CA LYS A 57 -16.89 -10.08 -13.52
C LYS A 57 -16.11 -8.96 -14.23
N LYS A 58 -16.72 -8.24 -15.17
CA LYS A 58 -16.07 -7.16 -15.92
C LYS A 58 -15.83 -5.96 -15.01
N THR A 59 -16.81 -5.57 -14.20
CA THR A 59 -16.67 -4.49 -13.21
C THR A 59 -15.61 -4.82 -12.17
N ILE A 60 -15.60 -6.03 -11.62
CA ILE A 60 -14.56 -6.49 -10.67
C ILE A 60 -13.17 -6.33 -11.31
N ARG A 61 -13.00 -6.78 -12.56
CA ARG A 61 -11.72 -6.74 -13.26
C ARG A 61 -11.24 -5.30 -13.50
N ILE A 62 -12.11 -4.43 -14.01
CA ILE A 62 -11.76 -3.03 -14.29
C ILE A 62 -11.35 -2.32 -13.00
N ARG A 63 -12.13 -2.48 -11.93
CA ARG A 63 -11.82 -1.88 -10.63
C ARG A 63 -10.51 -2.42 -10.05
N ALA A 64 -10.29 -3.73 -10.13
CA ALA A 64 -9.03 -4.33 -9.73
C ALA A 64 -7.84 -3.68 -10.45
N ILE A 65 -7.91 -3.54 -11.78
CA ILE A 65 -6.83 -2.92 -12.57
C ILE A 65 -6.61 -1.46 -12.15
N VAL A 66 -7.67 -0.66 -12.05
CA VAL A 66 -7.57 0.75 -11.70
C VAL A 66 -6.93 0.91 -10.32
N PHE A 67 -7.47 0.25 -9.28
CA PHE A 67 -6.97 0.43 -7.92
C PHE A 67 -5.62 -0.22 -7.67
N MET A 68 -5.33 -1.38 -8.27
CA MET A 68 -3.98 -1.97 -8.19
C MET A 68 -2.95 -1.11 -8.90
N SER A 69 -3.30 -0.48 -10.03
CA SER A 69 -2.42 0.47 -10.71
C SER A 69 -2.19 1.72 -9.87
N LEU A 70 -3.23 2.27 -9.23
CA LEU A 70 -3.08 3.39 -8.30
C LEU A 70 -2.15 3.05 -7.13
N PHE A 71 -2.29 1.85 -6.55
CA PHE A 71 -1.38 1.37 -5.50
C PHE A 71 0.06 1.25 -5.99
N ALA A 72 0.27 0.65 -7.17
CA ALA A 72 1.59 0.51 -7.76
C ALA A 72 2.24 1.87 -8.06
N LEU A 73 1.48 2.82 -8.60
CA LEU A 73 1.95 4.19 -8.85
C LEU A 73 2.29 4.91 -7.55
N ALA A 74 1.47 4.79 -6.50
CA ALA A 74 1.77 5.36 -5.20
C ALA A 74 3.06 4.77 -4.60
N LEU A 75 3.25 3.45 -4.68
CA LEU A 75 4.45 2.74 -4.23
C LEU A 75 5.72 3.20 -4.97
N LEU A 76 5.62 3.55 -6.25
CA LEU A 76 6.78 3.96 -7.05
C LEU A 76 7.04 5.46 -6.96
N ILE A 77 6.01 6.30 -7.15
CA ILE A 77 6.17 7.74 -7.33
C ILE A 77 6.40 8.44 -5.99
N LEU A 78 5.63 8.14 -4.94
CA LEU A 78 5.71 8.88 -3.68
C LEU A 78 7.10 8.77 -3.02
N PRO A 79 7.74 7.58 -2.93
CA PRO A 79 9.09 7.51 -2.36
C PRO A 79 10.13 8.29 -3.18
N LEU A 80 9.99 8.34 -4.51
CA LEU A 80 10.87 9.14 -5.38
C LEU A 80 10.66 10.64 -5.15
N VAL A 81 9.41 11.10 -5.06
CA VAL A 81 9.08 12.50 -4.76
C VAL A 81 9.60 12.91 -3.39
N PHE A 82 9.37 12.09 -2.35
CA PHE A 82 9.79 12.38 -0.99
C PHE A 82 11.31 12.44 -0.84
N THR A 83 12.01 11.50 -1.48
CA THR A 83 13.46 11.35 -1.35
C THR A 83 14.22 12.30 -2.28
N GLY A 84 13.84 12.34 -3.56
CA GLY A 84 14.55 13.06 -4.60
C GLY A 84 14.11 14.53 -4.75
N VAL A 85 12.81 14.81 -4.70
CA VAL A 85 12.29 16.18 -4.94
C VAL A 85 12.21 16.97 -3.64
N TRP A 86 11.52 16.43 -2.63
CA TRP A 86 11.26 17.14 -1.38
C TRP A 86 12.52 17.21 -0.50
N SER A 87 13.13 16.07 -0.18
CA SER A 87 14.31 16.04 0.68
C SER A 87 15.65 16.24 -0.03
N ARG A 88 15.65 16.22 -1.38
CA ARG A 88 16.84 16.41 -2.23
C ARG A 88 18.04 15.58 -1.78
N ILE A 89 17.83 14.30 -1.50
CA ILE A 89 18.91 13.42 -1.07
C ILE A 89 19.76 13.03 -2.28
N THR A 90 21.04 13.41 -2.24
CA THR A 90 22.02 13.16 -3.31
C THR A 90 22.99 12.00 -3.00
N ASP A 91 22.90 11.42 -1.81
CA ASP A 91 23.64 10.22 -1.38
C ASP A 91 22.78 8.96 -1.57
N PHE A 92 23.35 7.96 -2.24
CA PHE A 92 22.69 6.69 -2.51
C PHE A 92 22.32 5.93 -1.23
N LYS A 93 23.21 5.85 -0.24
CA LYS A 93 22.96 5.03 0.98
C LYS A 93 21.77 5.57 1.76
N THR A 94 21.69 6.89 1.90
CA THR A 94 20.58 7.58 2.56
C THR A 94 19.29 7.45 1.76
N ALA A 95 19.35 7.61 0.43
CA ALA A 95 18.17 7.46 -0.43
C ALA A 95 17.61 6.03 -0.36
N TYR A 96 18.49 5.03 -0.43
CA TYR A 96 18.16 3.63 -0.28
C TYR A 96 17.49 3.34 1.06
N ALA A 97 18.11 3.75 2.17
CA ALA A 97 17.56 3.53 3.51
C ALA A 97 16.18 4.16 3.68
N ARG A 98 15.96 5.38 3.15
CA ARG A 98 14.66 6.04 3.22
C ARG A 98 13.58 5.34 2.41
N ILE A 99 13.87 5.00 1.16
CA ILE A 99 12.90 4.33 0.29
C ILE A 99 12.58 2.94 0.84
N LEU A 100 13.58 2.18 1.26
CA LEU A 100 13.38 0.88 1.89
C LEU A 100 12.50 0.98 3.13
N THR A 101 12.72 2.00 3.98
CA THR A 101 11.93 2.24 5.18
C THR A 101 10.48 2.58 4.82
N LEU A 102 10.25 3.47 3.87
CA LEU A 102 8.89 3.83 3.42
C LEU A 102 8.13 2.60 2.92
N LEU A 103 8.73 1.83 2.02
CA LEU A 103 8.12 0.62 1.46
C LEU A 103 7.86 -0.44 2.53
N THR A 104 8.84 -0.73 3.39
CA THR A 104 8.70 -1.74 4.45
C THR A 104 7.64 -1.33 5.46
N ALA A 105 7.65 -0.06 5.89
CA ALA A 105 6.64 0.47 6.80
C ALA A 105 5.23 0.38 6.20
N SER A 106 5.04 0.67 4.91
CA SER A 106 3.73 0.55 4.27
C SER A 106 3.25 -0.90 4.15
N SER A 107 4.14 -1.87 3.91
CA SER A 107 3.74 -3.28 3.93
C SER A 107 3.34 -3.78 5.30
N TRP A 108 4.05 -3.37 6.35
CA TRP A 108 3.69 -3.75 7.71
C TRP A 108 2.36 -3.11 8.11
N PHE A 109 2.19 -1.84 7.78
CA PHE A 109 0.94 -1.11 7.97
C PHE A 109 -0.22 -1.76 7.22
N ASP A 110 -0.06 -2.12 5.96
CA ASP A 110 -1.06 -2.88 5.18
C ASP A 110 -1.42 -4.19 5.87
N THR A 111 -0.42 -4.95 6.32
CA THR A 111 -0.64 -6.27 6.92
C THR A 111 -1.35 -6.20 8.27
N ILE A 112 -0.99 -5.21 9.10
CA ILE A 112 -1.51 -5.09 10.47
C ILE A 112 -2.79 -4.25 10.48
N VAL A 113 -2.73 -3.03 9.95
CA VAL A 113 -3.79 -2.04 10.11
C VAL A 113 -4.88 -2.25 9.09
N ILE A 114 -4.54 -2.43 7.81
CA ILE A 114 -5.53 -2.62 6.76
C ILE A 114 -6.09 -4.04 6.81
N ASP A 115 -5.25 -5.05 6.59
CA ASP A 115 -5.67 -6.45 6.45
C ASP A 115 -6.23 -7.03 7.75
N TYR A 116 -5.50 -6.88 8.87
CA TYR A 116 -5.88 -7.55 10.11
C TYR A 116 -6.88 -6.75 10.95
N LEU A 117 -6.61 -5.47 11.24
CA LEU A 117 -7.48 -4.65 12.10
C LEU A 117 -8.72 -4.17 11.35
N TRP A 118 -8.56 -3.45 10.24
CA TRP A 118 -9.68 -2.83 9.56
C TRP A 118 -10.53 -3.85 8.80
N VAL A 119 -9.96 -4.59 7.87
CA VAL A 119 -10.67 -5.61 7.07
C VAL A 119 -11.05 -6.81 7.94
N GLY A 120 -10.12 -7.26 8.78
CA GLY A 120 -10.30 -8.47 9.58
C GLY A 120 -11.18 -8.32 10.82
N LYS A 121 -11.29 -7.14 11.45
CA LYS A 121 -12.12 -6.96 12.66
C LYS A 121 -13.36 -6.09 12.48
N SER A 122 -13.43 -5.23 11.44
CA SER A 122 -14.62 -4.39 11.27
C SER A 122 -15.79 -5.13 10.59
N GLY A 123 -17.01 -4.77 10.96
CA GLY A 123 -18.23 -5.30 10.34
C GLY A 123 -18.48 -4.78 8.92
N PHE A 124 -17.81 -3.69 8.53
CA PHE A 124 -17.98 -3.02 7.23
C PHE A 124 -17.68 -3.96 6.05
N TRP A 125 -16.69 -4.84 6.20
CA TRP A 125 -16.22 -5.73 5.13
C TRP A 125 -17.00 -7.05 5.05
N LYS A 126 -18.16 -7.16 5.68
CA LYS A 126 -19.04 -8.32 5.51
C LYS A 126 -19.91 -8.11 4.28
N ILE A 127 -19.91 -9.07 3.36
CA ILE A 127 -20.78 -9.05 2.18
C ILE A 127 -22.04 -9.85 2.51
N ARG A 128 -23.21 -9.24 2.27
CA ARG A 128 -24.50 -9.87 2.55
C ARG A 128 -24.72 -11.08 1.63
N GLY A 129 -25.02 -12.24 2.20
CA GLY A 129 -25.21 -13.50 1.47
C GLY A 129 -23.91 -14.26 1.16
N ALA A 130 -22.78 -13.83 1.72
CA ALA A 130 -21.48 -14.49 1.61
C ALA A 130 -20.74 -14.53 2.96
N GLU A 131 -21.46 -14.40 4.08
CA GLU A 131 -20.89 -14.35 5.43
C GLU A 131 -20.28 -15.67 5.88
N ASP A 132 -20.70 -16.79 5.27
CA ASP A 132 -20.21 -18.14 5.48
C ASP A 132 -18.81 -18.38 4.90
N LEU A 133 -18.40 -17.57 3.92
CA LEU A 133 -17.14 -17.74 3.21
C LEU A 133 -15.97 -17.05 3.95
N PRO A 134 -14.83 -17.75 4.13
CA PRO A 134 -13.66 -17.14 4.74
C PRO A 134 -13.02 -16.14 3.79
N TYR A 135 -13.05 -14.85 4.14
CA TYR A 135 -12.37 -13.79 3.40
C TYR A 135 -11.20 -13.15 4.15
N ARG A 136 -11.11 -13.35 5.47
CA ARG A 136 -10.06 -12.78 6.30
C ARG A 136 -8.74 -13.51 6.06
N LYS A 137 -7.65 -12.77 6.00
CA LYS A 137 -6.30 -13.36 5.93
C LYS A 137 -5.93 -13.94 7.30
N THR A 138 -5.51 -15.21 7.32
CA THR A 138 -5.12 -15.94 8.53
C THR A 138 -3.65 -15.72 8.91
N GLY A 139 -3.30 -15.98 10.17
CA GLY A 139 -1.99 -15.66 10.76
C GLY A 139 -0.78 -16.14 9.97
N ARG A 140 -0.78 -17.38 9.44
CA ARG A 140 0.34 -17.88 8.60
C ARG A 140 0.57 -17.04 7.34
N ARG A 141 -0.50 -16.59 6.68
CA ARG A 141 -0.40 -15.72 5.48
C ARG A 141 0.09 -14.32 5.84
N LEU A 142 -0.31 -13.80 7.01
CA LEU A 142 0.20 -12.52 7.52
C LEU A 142 1.69 -12.62 7.87
N ILE A 143 2.12 -13.67 8.56
CA ILE A 143 3.54 -13.93 8.89
C ILE A 143 4.39 -14.03 7.63
N GLY A 144 3.93 -14.77 6.61
CA GLY A 144 4.64 -14.88 5.33
C GLY A 144 4.88 -13.54 4.63
N LYS A 145 3.95 -12.57 4.76
CA LYS A 145 4.15 -11.21 4.23
C LYS A 145 5.30 -10.48 4.92
N PHE A 146 5.47 -10.64 6.23
CA PHE A 146 6.56 -9.99 6.98
C PHE A 146 7.96 -10.46 6.55
N ILE A 147 8.08 -11.66 5.98
CA ILE A 147 9.37 -12.17 5.49
C ILE A 147 9.55 -11.80 4.02
N ARG A 148 8.56 -12.10 3.18
CA ARG A 148 8.69 -11.94 1.72
C ARG A 148 8.76 -10.48 1.29
N GLN A 149 7.92 -9.61 1.88
CA GLN A 149 7.76 -8.26 1.38
C GLN A 149 8.98 -7.36 1.62
N PRO A 150 9.67 -7.42 2.79
CA PRO A 150 10.93 -6.69 2.96
C PRO A 150 12.01 -7.09 1.97
N VAL A 151 12.11 -8.37 1.60
CA VAL A 151 13.08 -8.83 0.58
C VAL A 151 12.79 -8.20 -0.78
N VAL A 152 11.53 -8.22 -1.21
CA VAL A 152 11.10 -7.59 -2.47
C VAL A 152 11.41 -6.08 -2.44
N TYR A 153 11.13 -5.41 -1.34
CA TYR A 153 11.37 -3.97 -1.21
C TYR A 153 12.85 -3.60 -1.05
N ALA A 154 13.67 -4.48 -0.46
CA ALA A 154 15.12 -4.32 -0.44
C ALA A 154 15.71 -4.34 -1.84
N LEU A 155 15.17 -5.17 -2.75
CA LEU A 155 15.57 -5.19 -4.16
C LEU A 155 15.00 -4.01 -4.94
N LEU A 156 13.71 -3.71 -4.78
CA LEU A 156 13.05 -2.60 -5.48
C LEU A 156 13.63 -1.23 -5.11
N SER A 157 14.07 -1.05 -3.86
CA SER A 157 14.64 0.22 -3.40
C SER A 157 16.00 0.54 -4.03
N ILE A 158 16.72 -0.42 -4.61
CA ILE A 158 18.01 -0.17 -5.29
C ILE A 158 17.83 0.75 -6.52
N PRO A 159 17.07 0.36 -7.57
CA PRO A 159 16.87 1.23 -8.73
C PRO A 159 16.12 2.51 -8.37
N MET A 160 15.19 2.46 -7.41
CA MET A 160 14.49 3.66 -6.95
C MET A 160 15.42 4.67 -6.26
N ALA A 161 16.37 4.20 -5.45
CA ALA A 161 17.36 5.07 -4.82
C ALA A 161 18.28 5.71 -5.84
N TYR A 162 18.72 4.95 -6.84
CA TYR A 162 19.48 5.49 -7.97
C TYR A 162 18.68 6.60 -8.68
N ALA A 163 17.42 6.34 -9.04
CA ALA A 163 16.56 7.33 -9.69
C ALA A 163 16.34 8.57 -8.82
N ALA A 164 16.04 8.41 -7.53
CA ALA A 164 15.83 9.52 -6.60
C ALA A 164 17.06 10.43 -6.49
N VAL A 165 18.26 9.85 -6.44
CA VAL A 165 19.52 10.61 -6.41
C VAL A 165 19.73 11.40 -7.71
N HIS A 166 19.41 10.81 -8.87
CA HIS A 166 19.51 11.51 -10.17
C HIS A 166 18.52 12.66 -10.25
N ILE A 167 17.28 12.45 -9.81
CA ILE A 167 16.25 13.50 -9.71
C ILE A 167 16.75 14.63 -8.80
N ALA A 168 17.28 14.30 -7.62
CA ALA A 168 17.78 15.30 -6.67
C ALA A 168 18.93 16.14 -7.26
N ARG A 169 19.86 15.50 -7.98
CA ARG A 169 21.00 16.17 -8.61
C ARG A 169 20.59 17.03 -9.80
N GLY A 170 19.60 16.61 -10.59
CA GLY A 170 19.12 17.38 -11.74
C GLY A 170 18.27 18.60 -11.38
N LEU A 171 17.84 18.73 -10.12
CA LEU A 171 17.05 19.85 -9.61
C LEU A 171 17.88 20.92 -8.87
N GLY A 172 19.21 20.72 -8.78
CA GLY A 172 20.17 21.63 -8.14
C GLY A 172 21.11 22.23 -9.16
#